data_AF-A0A3A5JUL1-F1
#
_entry.id   AF-A0A3A5JUL1-F1
#
_cell.length_a   1.000
_cell.length_b   1.000
_cell.length_c   1.000
_cell.angle_alpha   90.00
_cell.angle_beta   90.00
_cell.angle_gamma   90.00
#
_symmetry.space_group_name_H-M   'P 1'
#
loop_
_entity.id
_entity.type
_entity.pdbx_description
1 polymer ?
#
loop_
_entity_poly.entity_id
_entity_poly.type
_entity_poly.pdbx_seq_one_letter_code
_entity_poly.pdbx_strand_id
1 'polypeptide(L)'
;MLPLPEWMTRSDLIILNFLDGHREVEDLAVPPMVLSRNTSIAKSTARGRLGELTDGGLTEKMNDTGGYYHLSDLGRRFLHEELTDEERDMIYGRDKNK
;
A
#
# COMPACT_ATOMS: atom_id res chain seq x y z
N MET A 1 13.58 -11.86 3.43
CA MET A 1 13.14 -10.54 2.93
C MET A 1 13.42 -10.48 1.46
N LEU A 2 12.36 -10.58 0.67
CA LEU A 2 12.43 -10.30 -0.77
C LEU A 2 12.86 -8.84 -1.00
N PRO A 3 13.62 -8.56 -2.07
CA PRO A 3 13.96 -7.19 -2.44
C PRO A 3 12.67 -6.39 -2.70
N LEU A 4 12.69 -5.09 -2.46
CA LEU A 4 11.57 -4.24 -2.84
C LEU A 4 11.48 -4.13 -4.37
N PRO A 5 10.27 -4.14 -4.97
CA PRO A 5 10.06 -3.72 -6.35
C PRO A 5 10.67 -2.32 -6.57
N GLU A 6 11.26 -2.08 -7.75
CA GLU A 6 12.00 -0.83 -8.03
C GLU A 6 11.14 0.44 -7.88
N TRP A 7 9.84 0.30 -8.10
CA TRP A 7 8.86 1.39 -7.99
C TRP A 7 8.44 1.70 -6.54
N MET A 8 8.81 0.83 -5.59
CA MET A 8 8.52 0.95 -4.17
C MET A 8 9.69 1.55 -3.38
N THR A 9 9.33 2.14 -2.24
CA THR A 9 10.21 2.77 -1.27
C THR A 9 9.93 2.19 0.12
N ARG A 10 10.79 2.48 1.09
CA ARG A 10 10.55 2.04 2.47
C ARG A 10 9.25 2.61 3.06
N SER A 11 8.82 3.80 2.63
CA SER A 11 7.56 4.42 3.05
C SER A 11 6.35 3.57 2.68
N ASP A 12 6.40 2.85 1.56
CA ASP A 12 5.30 1.97 1.14
C ASP A 12 5.12 0.81 2.10
N LEU A 13 6.22 0.19 2.52
CA LEU A 13 6.16 -0.89 3.51
C LEU A 13 5.59 -0.38 4.83
N ILE A 14 5.95 0.82 5.26
CA ILE A 14 5.39 1.41 6.49
C ILE A 14 3.87 1.62 6.34
N ILE A 15 3.39 2.10 5.18
CA ILE A 15 1.97 2.27 4.91
C ILE A 15 1.24 0.92 4.91
N LEU A 16 1.73 -0.05 4.15
CA LEU A 16 1.10 -1.36 4.04
C LEU A 16 1.06 -2.06 5.41
N ASN A 17 2.17 -2.06 6.17
CA ASN A 17 2.20 -2.65 7.52
C ASN A 17 1.26 -1.93 8.49
N PHE A 18 1.11 -0.60 8.39
CA PHE A 18 0.13 0.13 9.19
C PHE A 18 -1.30 -0.33 8.88
N LEU A 19 -1.64 -0.49 7.60
CA LEU A 19 -2.96 -0.94 7.19
C LEU A 19 -3.24 -2.41 7.59
N ASP A 20 -2.22 -3.28 7.55
CA ASP A 20 -2.36 -4.69 8.00
C ASP A 20 -2.42 -4.85 9.52
N GLY A 21 -1.78 -3.95 10.28
CA GLY A 21 -1.58 -4.06 11.73
C GLY A 21 -2.82 -3.93 12.61
N HIS A 22 -4.02 -3.83 12.02
CA HIS A 22 -5.29 -3.57 12.71
C HIS A 22 -6.35 -4.60 12.32
N ARG A 23 -6.02 -5.88 12.39
CA ARG A 23 -6.86 -6.99 11.90
C ARG A 23 -8.16 -7.17 12.66
N GLU A 24 -8.28 -6.65 13.88
CA GLU A 24 -9.54 -6.65 14.63
C GLU A 24 -10.58 -5.69 14.06
N VAL A 25 -10.17 -4.77 13.18
CA VAL A 25 -11.04 -3.87 12.45
C VAL A 25 -11.20 -4.41 11.03
N GLU A 26 -12.37 -4.96 10.74
CA GLU A 26 -12.74 -5.35 9.38
C GLU A 26 -12.67 -4.12 8.46
N ASP A 27 -12.00 -4.28 7.32
CA ASP A 27 -11.87 -3.26 6.28
C ASP A 27 -11.38 -1.89 6.78
N LEU A 28 -10.35 -1.86 7.62
CA LEU A 28 -9.74 -0.61 8.05
C LEU A 28 -9.34 0.24 6.83
N ALA A 29 -10.08 1.32 6.64
CA ALA A 29 -9.79 2.35 5.66
C ALA A 29 -9.38 3.64 6.38
N VAL A 30 -8.28 4.26 5.96
CA VAL A 30 -7.78 5.50 6.57
C VAL A 30 -7.36 6.53 5.53
N PRO A 31 -7.51 7.84 5.82
CA PRO A 31 -7.01 8.89 4.95
C PRO A 31 -5.51 9.16 5.21
N PRO A 32 -4.81 9.84 4.28
CA PRO A 32 -3.39 10.18 4.43
C PRO A 32 -3.03 10.93 5.74
N MET A 33 -3.99 11.68 6.29
CA MET A 33 -3.79 12.40 7.56
C MET A 33 -3.62 11.42 8.74
N VAL A 34 -4.39 10.33 8.78
CA VAL A 34 -4.29 9.32 9.84
C VAL A 34 -2.96 8.58 9.73
N LEU A 35 -2.51 8.21 8.52
CA LEU A 35 -1.18 7.66 8.32
C LEU A 35 -0.09 8.61 8.80
N SER A 36 -0.18 9.90 8.46
CA SER A 36 0.81 10.90 8.87
C SER A 36 0.85 11.14 10.37
N ARG A 37 -0.27 10.96 11.07
CA ARG A 37 -0.34 11.11 12.52
C ARG A 37 0.26 9.91 13.25
N ASN A 38 0.18 8.72 12.67
CA ASN A 38 0.53 7.46 13.35
C ASN A 38 1.80 6.78 12.81
N THR A 39 2.41 7.33 11.76
CA THR A 39 3.66 6.82 11.17
C THR A 39 4.66 7.96 11.03
N SER A 40 5.90 7.65 10.64
CA SER A 40 6.93 8.66 10.37
C SER A 40 6.78 9.36 9.01
N ILE A 41 5.69 9.12 8.28
CA ILE A 41 5.51 9.60 6.90
C ILE A 41 4.74 10.92 6.90
N ALA A 42 5.25 11.95 6.22
CA ALA A 42 4.52 13.20 6.03
C ALA A 42 3.24 13.00 5.19
N LYS A 43 2.17 13.74 5.50
CA LYS A 43 0.87 13.65 4.80
C LYS A 43 0.96 13.73 3.27
N SER A 44 1.79 14.61 2.71
CA SER A 44 1.98 14.75 1.25
C SER A 44 2.62 13.50 0.65
N THR A 45 3.64 12.97 1.32
CA THR A 45 4.29 11.70 0.96
C THR A 45 3.31 10.54 1.05
N ALA A 46 2.55 10.42 2.15
CA ALA A 46 1.54 9.37 2.33
C ALA A 46 0.51 9.40 1.20
N ARG A 47 0.01 10.59 0.82
CA ARG A 47 -0.92 10.75 -0.30
C ARG A 47 -0.32 10.27 -1.63
N GLY A 48 0.91 10.68 -1.94
CA GLY A 48 1.56 10.27 -3.19
C GLY A 48 1.84 8.76 -3.24
N ARG A 49 2.32 8.18 -2.13
CA ARG A 49 2.58 6.74 -2.03
C ARG A 49 1.30 5.91 -2.07
N LEU A 50 0.22 6.35 -1.43
CA LEU A 50 -1.08 5.68 -1.55
C LEU A 50 -1.61 5.64 -2.99
N GLY A 51 -1.38 6.70 -3.78
CA GLY A 51 -1.70 6.68 -5.21
C GLY A 51 -0.92 5.58 -5.94
N GLU A 52 0.39 5.53 -5.74
CA GLU A 52 1.26 4.52 -6.35
C GLU A 52 0.94 3.09 -5.93
N LEU A 53 0.61 2.88 -4.65
CA LEU A 53 0.18 1.59 -4.14
C LEU A 53 -1.18 1.18 -4.69
N THR A 54 -2.07 2.14 -4.93
CA THR A 54 -3.36 1.88 -5.57
C THR A 54 -3.18 1.50 -7.04
N ASP A 55 -2.33 2.22 -7.77
CA ASP A 55 -1.99 1.91 -9.17
C ASP A 55 -1.28 0.56 -9.30
N GLY A 56 -0.53 0.14 -8.26
CA GLY A 56 0.08 -1.18 -8.15
C GLY A 56 -0.84 -2.26 -7.59
N GLY A 57 -2.10 -1.95 -7.29
CA GLY A 57 -3.11 -2.89 -6.78
C GLY A 57 -2.91 -3.34 -5.33
N LEU A 58 -1.98 -2.74 -4.57
CA LEU A 58 -1.68 -3.12 -3.18
C LEU A 58 -2.57 -2.42 -2.15
N THR A 59 -3.25 -1.35 -2.55
CA THR A 59 -4.27 -0.67 -1.75
C THR A 59 -5.47 -0.33 -2.62
N GLU A 60 -6.61 -0.12 -2.01
CA GLU A 60 -7.84 0.28 -2.69
C GLU A 60 -8.42 1.53 -2.05
N LYS A 61 -9.03 2.40 -2.86
CA LYS A 61 -9.61 3.67 -2.42
C LYS A 61 -11.13 3.53 -2.33
N MET A 62 -11.69 3.62 -1.11
CA MET A 62 -13.12 3.38 -0.88
C MET A 62 -14.05 4.54 -1.28
N ASN A 63 -13.55 5.78 -1.30
CA ASN A 63 -14.36 6.93 -1.71
C ASN A 63 -13.53 8.05 -2.34
N ASP A 64 -14.12 8.73 -3.31
CA ASP A 64 -13.46 9.87 -3.97
C ASP A 64 -13.43 11.13 -3.10
N THR A 65 -14.38 11.26 -2.18
CA THR A 65 -14.60 12.49 -1.41
C THR A 65 -13.76 12.55 -0.12
N GLY A 66 -13.46 11.41 0.50
CA GLY A 66 -12.71 11.33 1.76
C GLY A 66 -11.26 10.87 1.59
N GLY A 67 -10.93 10.21 0.47
CA GLY A 67 -9.59 9.70 0.21
C GLY A 67 -9.17 8.65 1.25
N TYR A 68 -10.09 7.76 1.60
CA TYR A 68 -9.83 6.63 2.49
C TYR A 68 -9.27 5.45 1.70
N TYR A 69 -8.21 4.86 2.21
CA TYR A 69 -7.51 3.74 1.60
C TYR A 69 -7.47 2.55 2.54
N HIS A 70 -7.75 1.36 2.03
CA HIS A 70 -7.58 0.10 2.74
C HIS A 70 -6.56 -0.78 2.02
N LEU A 71 -6.05 -1.78 2.74
CA LEU A 71 -5.20 -2.82 2.18
C LEU A 71 -6.05 -3.72 1.27
N SER A 72 -5.56 -4.01 0.07
CA SER A 72 -6.19 -5.00 -0.81
C SER A 72 -5.75 -6.42 -0.43
N ASP A 73 -6.44 -7.43 -0.96
CA ASP A 73 -6.01 -8.82 -0.79
C ASP A 73 -4.62 -9.08 -1.40
N LEU A 74 -4.31 -8.43 -2.53
CA LEU A 74 -2.99 -8.50 -3.15
C LEU A 74 -1.93 -7.84 -2.26
N GLY A 75 -2.24 -6.68 -1.66
CA GLY A 75 -1.37 -6.01 -0.71
C GLY A 75 -1.06 -6.86 0.52
N ARG A 76 -2.07 -7.59 1.02
CA ARG A 76 -1.92 -8.54 2.12
C ARG A 76 -1.01 -9.70 1.72
N ARG A 77 -1.26 -10.35 0.57
CA ARG A 77 -0.37 -11.43 0.07
C ARG A 77 1.05 -10.94 -0.15
N PHE A 78 1.23 -9.74 -0.69
CA PHE A 78 2.53 -9.10 -0.86
C PHE A 78 3.28 -8.99 0.47
N LEU A 79 2.63 -8.50 1.54
CA LEU A 79 3.24 -8.34 2.86
C LEU A 79 3.64 -9.66 3.53
N HIS A 80 2.87 -10.72 3.29
CA HIS A 80 3.12 -12.03 3.89
C HIS A 80 3.98 -12.97 3.04
N GLU A 81 4.53 -12.47 1.93
CA GLU A 81 5.30 -13.27 0.97
C GLU A 81 4.47 -14.45 0.39
N GLU A 82 3.15 -14.26 0.25
CA GLU A 82 2.15 -15.24 -0.22
C GLU A 82 1.68 -14.99 -1.66
N LEU A 83 2.45 -14.24 -2.45
CA LEU A 83 2.13 -13.97 -3.85
C LEU A 83 2.23 -15.22 -4.71
N THR A 84 1.32 -15.36 -5.68
CA THR A 84 1.55 -16.29 -6.80
C THR A 84 2.70 -15.80 -7.68
N ASP A 85 3.20 -16.66 -8.56
CA ASP A 85 4.26 -16.27 -9.49
C ASP A 85 3.78 -15.18 -10.45
N GLU A 86 2.53 -15.24 -10.93
CA GLU A 86 1.95 -14.20 -11.80
C GLU A 86 1.80 -12.86 -11.09
N GLU A 87 1.38 -12.86 -9.83
CA GLU A 87 1.25 -11.65 -9.01
C GLU A 87 2.63 -11.04 -8.73
N ARG A 88 3.63 -11.89 -8.47
CA ARG A 88 5.01 -11.45 -8.31
C ARG A 88 5.52 -10.79 -9.58
N ASP A 89 5.32 -11.40 -10.74
CA ASP A 89 5.75 -10.83 -12.02
C ASP A 89 5.05 -9.49 -12.31
N MET A 90 3.76 -9.37 -11.99
CA MET A 90 3.01 -8.12 -12.13
C MET A 90 3.56 -7.01 -11.24
N ILE A 91 3.81 -7.30 -9.96
CA ILE A 91 4.28 -6.30 -9.00
C ILE A 91 5.73 -5.89 -9.28
N TYR A 92 6.61 -6.85 -9.54
CA TYR A 92 8.04 -6.59 -9.72
C TYR A 92 8.38 -6.09 -11.14
N GLY A 93 7.57 -6.44 -12.14
CA GLY A 93 7.71 -5.97 -13.51
C GLY A 93 7.04 -4.61 -13.80
N ARG A 94 6.40 -3.97 -12.81
CA ARG A 94 5.76 -2.66 -12.98
C ARG A 94 6.82 -1.57 -13.19
N ASP A 95 6.96 -1.13 -14.44
CA ASP A 95 7.78 0.00 -14.84
C ASP A 95 7.10 1.34 -14.54
N LYS A 96 7.80 2.27 -13.88
CA LYS A 96 7.31 3.64 -13.64
C LYS A 96 7.50 4.60 -14.83
N ASN A 97 8.25 4.17 -15.84
CA ASN A 97 8.63 5.00 -16.98
C ASN A 97 7.77 4.69 -18.19
N LYS A 98 6.51 5.14 -18.19
CA LYS A 98 5.74 5.32 -19.43
C LYS A 98 4.80 6.50 -19.33
#